data_AF-A0AAU1ZR21-F1
#
_entry.id   AF-A0AAU1ZR21-F1
#
_cell.length_a   1.000
_cell.length_b   1.000
_cell.length_c   1.000
_cell.angle_alpha   90.00
_cell.angle_beta   90.00
_cell.angle_gamma   90.00
#
_symmetry.space_group_name_H-M   'P 1'
#
loop_
_entity.id
_entity.type
_entity.pdbx_description
1 polymer ?
#
loop_
_entity_poly.entity_id
_entity_poly.type
_entity_poly.pdbx_seq_one_letter_code
_entity_poly.pdbx_strand_id
1 'polypeptide(L)'
;MGRDAKSRKAAAQDARSRETRDKLLEGALRTLVEQGIAKASARAIATTAGVNQALVFYHFGSVDELLAAACRRGAELRVARHRERLRSVGSLSELLAFGREMHAEERDAGHVAVLGQLLAGAQTHPRLAPATAAGLDLWIAEIEQVLVRVLAGTPLAEFTDPAGLARAVAASFIGLELYEGVDPAGAEAALAALEQLGVLMAAVEELNPVARKAVTYTLRRQGGRTR
;
A
#
# COMPACT_ATOMS: atom_id res chain seq x y z
N MET A 1 4.11 -49.82 -9.72
CA MET A 1 3.43 -49.59 -8.42
C MET A 1 4.26 -48.78 -7.40
N GLY A 2 5.59 -48.97 -7.26
CA GLY A 2 6.38 -48.23 -6.25
C GLY A 2 6.72 -46.75 -6.57
N ARG A 3 6.70 -46.34 -7.85
CA ARG A 3 7.03 -44.97 -8.28
C ARG A 3 5.90 -43.98 -7.97
N ASP A 4 4.65 -44.44 -8.06
CA ASP A 4 3.44 -43.63 -7.83
C ASP A 4 3.24 -43.31 -6.34
N ALA A 5 3.58 -44.25 -5.45
CA ALA A 5 3.51 -44.06 -4.00
C ALA A 5 4.56 -43.06 -3.49
N LYS A 6 5.78 -43.09 -4.04
CA LYS A 6 6.85 -42.13 -3.69
C LYS A 6 6.52 -40.72 -4.15
N SER A 7 5.94 -40.57 -5.35
CA SER A 7 5.48 -39.28 -5.90
C SER A 7 4.36 -38.67 -5.05
N ARG A 8 3.34 -39.46 -4.67
CA ARG A 8 2.24 -38.99 -3.80
C ARG A 8 2.72 -38.55 -2.41
N LYS A 9 3.66 -39.27 -1.81
CA LYS A 9 4.24 -38.91 -0.49
C LYS A 9 5.02 -37.59 -0.55
N ALA A 10 5.78 -37.36 -1.62
CA ALA A 10 6.50 -36.11 -1.83
C ALA A 10 5.54 -34.92 -2.01
N ALA A 11 4.48 -35.08 -2.80
CA ALA A 11 3.46 -34.04 -2.98
C ALA A 11 2.74 -33.69 -1.67
N ALA A 12 2.39 -34.69 -0.85
CA ALA A 12 1.77 -34.47 0.45
C ALA A 12 2.73 -33.81 1.48
N GLN A 13 4.04 -33.99 1.33
CA GLN A 13 5.04 -33.30 2.14
C GLN A 13 5.22 -31.84 1.70
N ASP A 14 5.24 -31.57 0.39
CA ASP A 14 5.28 -30.21 -0.14
C ASP A 14 4.03 -29.42 0.27
N ALA A 15 2.84 -30.01 0.17
CA ALA A 15 1.59 -29.39 0.58
C ALA A 15 1.62 -28.97 2.07
N ARG A 16 2.06 -29.87 2.96
CA ARG A 16 2.18 -29.56 4.41
C ARG A 16 3.23 -28.49 4.70
N SER A 17 4.32 -28.49 3.94
CA SER A 17 5.37 -27.46 4.04
C SER A 17 4.82 -26.08 3.65
N ARG A 18 4.04 -26.00 2.55
CA ARG A 18 3.36 -24.77 2.13
C ARG A 18 2.32 -24.30 3.13
N GLU A 19 1.50 -25.21 3.66
CA GLU A 19 0.50 -24.89 4.69
C GLU A 19 1.15 -24.31 5.95
N THR A 20 2.28 -24.89 6.38
CA THR A 20 3.04 -24.39 7.53
C THR A 20 3.61 -23.01 7.25
N ARG A 21 4.18 -22.81 6.05
CA ARG A 21 4.68 -21.51 5.61
C ARG A 21 3.58 -20.44 5.64
N ASP A 22 2.38 -20.79 5.19
CA ASP A 22 1.23 -19.88 5.20
C ASP A 22 0.75 -19.55 6.61
N LYS A 23 0.67 -20.53 7.52
CA LYS A 23 0.36 -20.29 8.94
C LYS A 23 1.36 -19.34 9.60
N LEU A 24 2.64 -19.46 9.27
CA LEU A 24 3.67 -18.55 9.78
C LEU A 24 3.49 -17.12 9.27
N LEU A 25 3.14 -16.94 7.99
CA LEU A 25 2.87 -15.61 7.42
C LEU A 25 1.64 -14.96 8.06
N GLU A 26 0.55 -15.72 8.21
CA GLU A 26 -0.67 -15.24 8.88
C GLU A 26 -0.40 -14.93 10.35
N GLY A 27 0.29 -15.83 11.07
CA GLY A 27 0.65 -15.62 12.46
C GLY A 27 1.56 -14.42 12.66
N ALA A 28 2.46 -14.13 11.72
CA ALA A 28 3.28 -12.93 11.75
C ALA A 28 2.44 -11.66 11.59
N LEU A 29 1.54 -11.62 10.60
CA LEU A 29 0.61 -10.49 10.42
C LEU A 29 -0.26 -10.24 11.66
N ARG A 30 -0.86 -11.29 12.23
CA ARG A 30 -1.65 -11.17 13.47
C ARG A 30 -0.81 -10.67 14.64
N THR A 31 0.41 -11.21 14.82
CA THR A 31 1.32 -10.77 15.88
C THR A 31 1.68 -9.30 15.74
N LEU A 32 1.90 -8.80 14.51
CA LEU A 32 2.15 -7.39 14.26
C LEU A 32 0.96 -6.51 14.67
N VAL A 33 -0.26 -6.89 14.30
CA VAL A 33 -1.48 -6.15 14.65
C VAL A 33 -1.74 -6.16 16.16
N GLU A 34 -1.61 -7.32 16.80
CA GLU A 34 -1.98 -7.52 18.21
C GLU A 34 -0.89 -7.04 19.20
N GLN A 35 0.39 -7.21 18.85
CA GLN A 35 1.50 -7.04 19.79
C GLN A 35 2.54 -6.00 19.34
N GLY A 36 2.49 -5.58 18.07
CA GLY A 36 3.43 -4.63 17.47
C GLY A 36 4.79 -5.23 17.12
N ILE A 37 5.53 -4.51 16.27
CA ILE A 37 6.82 -4.96 15.73
C ILE A 37 7.87 -5.27 16.81
N ALA A 38 7.91 -4.50 17.90
CA ALA A 38 8.89 -4.65 18.96
C ALA A 38 8.78 -5.99 19.73
N LYS A 39 7.59 -6.61 19.72
CA LYS A 39 7.32 -7.89 20.40
C LYS A 39 7.28 -9.08 19.42
N ALA A 40 7.43 -8.84 18.12
CA ALA A 40 7.35 -9.86 17.08
C ALA A 40 8.60 -10.76 17.05
N SER A 41 8.68 -11.71 17.98
CA SER A 41 9.74 -12.72 18.06
C SER A 41 9.34 -14.04 17.39
N ALA A 42 10.32 -14.90 17.06
CA ALA A 42 10.04 -16.24 16.55
C ALA A 42 9.08 -17.03 17.45
N ARG A 43 9.25 -16.91 18.78
CA ARG A 43 8.37 -17.54 19.77
C ARG A 43 6.96 -16.97 19.73
N ALA A 44 6.82 -15.63 19.73
CA ALA A 44 5.52 -14.98 19.68
C ALA A 44 4.77 -15.37 18.41
N ILE A 45 5.41 -15.24 17.25
CA ILE A 45 4.83 -15.55 15.95
C ILE A 45 4.43 -17.02 15.85
N ALA A 46 5.30 -17.95 16.28
CA ALA A 46 5.00 -19.38 16.24
C ALA A 46 3.84 -19.76 17.18
N THR A 47 3.75 -19.09 18.34
CA THR A 47 2.62 -19.25 19.26
C THR A 47 1.32 -18.79 18.58
N THR A 48 1.32 -17.59 17.99
CA THR A 48 0.16 -17.06 17.25
C THR A 48 -0.21 -17.93 16.05
N ALA A 49 0.76 -18.53 15.37
CA ALA A 49 0.56 -19.43 14.24
C ALA A 49 0.15 -20.86 14.64
N GLY A 50 0.26 -21.22 15.93
CA GLY A 50 0.01 -22.58 16.41
C GLY A 50 1.01 -23.61 15.89
N VAL A 51 2.27 -23.22 15.68
CA VAL A 51 3.34 -24.09 15.15
C VAL A 51 4.61 -24.04 16.00
N ASN A 52 5.58 -24.92 15.71
CA ASN A 52 6.87 -24.92 16.39
C ASN A 52 7.75 -23.74 15.92
N GLN A 53 8.35 -23.00 16.85
CA GLN A 53 9.25 -21.87 16.55
C GLN A 53 10.44 -22.23 15.65
N ALA A 54 10.92 -23.48 15.68
CA ALA A 54 11.99 -23.94 14.80
C ALA A 54 11.61 -23.84 13.31
N LEU A 55 10.31 -23.88 13.00
CA LEU A 55 9.80 -23.77 11.63
C LEU A 55 9.98 -22.37 11.05
N VAL A 56 10.09 -21.33 11.88
CA VAL A 56 10.44 -19.96 11.43
C VAL A 56 11.79 -19.99 10.72
N PHE A 57 12.81 -20.52 11.40
CA PHE A 57 14.16 -20.59 10.86
C PHE A 57 14.27 -21.57 9.69
N TYR A 58 13.51 -22.67 9.72
CA TYR A 58 13.46 -23.62 8.62
C TYR A 58 12.89 -23.02 7.32
N HIS A 59 11.80 -22.25 7.41
CA HIS A 59 11.11 -21.71 6.21
C HIS A 59 11.61 -20.35 5.74
N PHE A 60 12.14 -19.51 6.64
CA PHE A 60 12.47 -18.12 6.35
C PHE A 60 13.91 -17.74 6.72
N GLY A 61 14.64 -18.58 7.45
CA GLY A 61 16.01 -18.30 7.89
C GLY A 61 16.12 -17.29 9.03
N SER A 62 15.23 -16.30 9.13
CA SER A 62 15.19 -15.35 10.24
C SER A 62 13.78 -14.79 10.48
N VAL A 63 13.59 -14.12 11.62
CA VAL A 63 12.35 -13.39 11.92
C VAL A 63 12.16 -12.21 10.97
N ASP A 64 13.22 -11.46 10.67
CA ASP A 64 13.14 -10.31 9.75
C ASP A 64 12.65 -10.74 8.36
N GLU A 65 13.16 -11.85 7.83
CA GLU A 65 12.73 -12.41 6.54
C GLU A 65 11.27 -12.90 6.57
N LEU A 66 10.83 -13.47 7.70
CA LEU A 66 9.42 -13.82 7.89
C LEU A 66 8.53 -12.56 7.92
N LEU A 67 8.92 -11.53 8.67
CA LEU A 67 8.19 -10.27 8.75
C LEU A 67 8.13 -9.59 7.37
N ALA A 68 9.25 -9.54 6.66
CA ALA A 68 9.34 -9.03 5.29
C ALA A 68 8.37 -9.76 4.34
N ALA A 69 8.38 -11.10 4.36
CA ALA A 69 7.49 -11.91 3.54
C ALA A 69 6.01 -11.74 3.94
N ALA A 70 5.73 -11.64 5.24
CA ALA A 70 4.38 -11.44 5.77
C ALA A 70 3.81 -10.09 5.35
N CYS A 71 4.58 -9.01 5.47
CA CYS A 71 4.18 -7.66 5.07
C CYS A 71 3.91 -7.59 3.56
N ARG A 72 4.78 -8.20 2.75
CA ARG A 72 4.57 -8.30 1.30
C ARG A 72 3.28 -9.02 0.95
N ARG A 73 3.04 -10.21 1.54
CA ARG A 73 1.78 -10.95 1.35
C ARG A 73 0.57 -10.14 1.80
N GLY A 74 0.67 -9.44 2.93
CA GLY A 74 -0.38 -8.56 3.42
C GLY A 74 -0.72 -7.46 2.41
N ALA A 75 0.30 -6.77 1.88
CA ALA A 75 0.12 -5.76 0.84
C ALA A 75 -0.48 -6.35 -0.45
N GLU A 76 0.00 -7.50 -0.92
CA GLU A 76 -0.54 -8.19 -2.11
C GLU A 76 -2.03 -8.51 -1.97
N LEU A 77 -2.45 -9.06 -0.82
CA LEU A 77 -3.85 -9.39 -0.55
C LEU A 77 -4.74 -8.15 -0.53
N ARG A 78 -4.28 -7.06 0.10
CA ARG A 78 -5.04 -5.81 0.17
C ARG A 78 -5.15 -5.15 -1.19
N VAL A 79 -4.03 -5.02 -1.91
CA VAL A 79 -4.05 -4.50 -3.29
C VAL A 79 -4.98 -5.33 -4.17
N ALA A 80 -4.93 -6.66 -4.08
CA ALA A 80 -5.83 -7.52 -4.84
C ALA A 80 -7.32 -7.28 -4.51
N ARG A 81 -7.65 -7.02 -3.24
CA ARG A 81 -9.03 -6.68 -2.81
C ARG A 81 -9.53 -5.37 -3.43
N HIS A 82 -8.66 -4.38 -3.58
CA HIS A 82 -9.05 -3.05 -4.07
C HIS A 82 -8.83 -2.83 -5.57
N ARG A 83 -8.12 -3.75 -6.25
CA ARG A 83 -7.75 -3.61 -7.66
C ARG A 83 -8.93 -3.32 -8.59
N GLU A 84 -10.05 -4.02 -8.42
CA GLU A 84 -11.21 -3.81 -9.29
C GLU A 84 -11.85 -2.42 -9.08
N ARG A 85 -11.94 -1.99 -7.81
CA ARG A 85 -12.46 -0.67 -7.47
C ARG A 85 -11.53 0.45 -7.95
N LEU A 86 -10.21 0.26 -7.88
CA LEU A 86 -9.21 1.17 -8.46
C LEU A 86 -9.32 1.24 -10.00
N ARG A 87 -9.69 0.15 -10.68
CA ARG A 87 -9.93 0.18 -12.13
C ARG A 87 -11.15 0.99 -12.52
N SER A 88 -12.18 1.04 -11.68
CA SER A 88 -13.37 1.87 -11.93
C SER A 88 -13.18 3.35 -11.63
N VAL A 89 -12.11 3.75 -10.95
CA VAL A 89 -11.83 5.18 -10.68
C VAL A 89 -11.54 5.93 -11.99
N GLY A 90 -12.40 6.89 -12.29
CA GLY A 90 -12.40 7.71 -13.49
C GLY A 90 -12.09 9.19 -13.28
N SER A 91 -11.98 9.66 -12.03
CA SER A 91 -11.61 11.05 -11.71
C SER A 91 -10.70 11.17 -10.48
N LEU A 92 -10.06 12.34 -10.31
CA LEU A 92 -9.23 12.62 -9.13
C LEU A 92 -10.07 12.66 -7.84
N SER A 93 -11.29 13.19 -7.92
CA SER A 93 -12.24 13.20 -6.81
C SER A 93 -12.64 11.79 -6.37
N GLU A 94 -12.85 10.88 -7.33
CA GLU A 94 -13.11 9.47 -7.03
C GLU A 94 -11.89 8.77 -6.43
N LEU A 95 -10.66 9.11 -6.87
CA LEU A 95 -9.43 8.57 -6.28
C LEU A 95 -9.27 9.01 -4.81
N LEU A 96 -9.56 10.28 -4.50
CA LEU A 96 -9.55 10.80 -3.13
C LEU A 96 -10.63 10.14 -2.26
N ALA A 97 -11.84 9.98 -2.77
CA ALA A 97 -12.92 9.27 -2.08
C ALA A 97 -12.53 7.80 -1.80
N PHE A 98 -11.96 7.12 -2.80
CA PHE A 98 -11.42 5.77 -2.64
C PHE A 98 -10.39 5.69 -1.51
N GLY A 99 -9.42 6.62 -1.50
CA GLY A 99 -8.37 6.67 -0.49
C GLY A 99 -8.92 6.80 0.93
N ARG A 100 -9.90 7.69 1.14
CA ARG A 100 -10.55 7.88 2.46
C ARG A 100 -11.33 6.66 2.94
N GLU A 101 -12.08 6.03 2.05
CA GLU A 101 -12.84 4.83 2.40
C GLU A 101 -11.88 3.66 2.73
N MET A 102 -10.84 3.47 1.90
CA MET A 102 -9.82 2.46 2.16
C MET A 102 -9.12 2.73 3.49
N HIS A 103 -8.81 3.99 3.77
CA HIS A 103 -8.21 4.42 5.04
C HIS A 103 -9.03 3.96 6.24
N ALA A 104 -10.29 4.37 6.29
CA ALA A 104 -11.18 4.03 7.39
C ALA A 104 -11.25 2.51 7.61
N GLU A 105 -11.36 1.72 6.53
CA GLU A 105 -11.37 0.26 6.58
C GLU A 105 -10.06 -0.31 7.18
N GLU A 106 -8.90 0.14 6.70
CA GLU A 106 -7.59 -0.37 7.15
C GLU A 106 -7.26 0.08 8.58
N ARG A 107 -7.72 1.27 8.98
CA ARG A 107 -7.58 1.79 10.34
C ARG A 107 -8.38 0.93 11.33
N ASP A 108 -9.65 0.66 11.02
CA ASP A 108 -10.51 -0.17 11.87
C ASP A 108 -9.98 -1.61 11.97
N ALA A 109 -9.25 -2.10 10.95
CA ALA A 109 -8.53 -3.37 10.97
C ALA A 109 -7.17 -3.35 11.71
N GLY A 110 -6.72 -2.19 12.21
CA GLY A 110 -5.44 -2.02 12.90
C GLY A 110 -4.21 -2.07 11.99
N HIS A 111 -4.41 -2.09 10.67
CA HIS A 111 -3.37 -2.28 9.69
C HIS A 111 -2.51 -1.01 9.46
N VAL A 112 -3.10 0.16 9.61
CA VAL A 112 -2.41 1.46 9.53
C VAL A 112 -1.29 1.56 10.57
N ALA A 113 -1.60 1.19 11.82
CA ALA A 113 -0.63 1.22 12.90
C ALA A 113 0.59 0.31 12.61
N VAL A 114 0.34 -0.85 12.01
CA VAL A 114 1.40 -1.77 11.57
C VAL A 114 2.29 -1.13 10.50
N LEU A 115 1.70 -0.45 9.50
CA LEU A 115 2.46 0.25 8.47
C LEU A 115 3.37 1.34 9.08
N GLY A 116 2.85 2.14 10.01
CA GLY A 116 3.64 3.17 10.71
C GLY A 116 4.83 2.58 11.47
N GLN A 117 4.61 1.46 12.17
CA GLN A 117 5.68 0.73 12.87
C GLN A 117 6.73 0.15 11.93
N LEU A 118 6.32 -0.39 10.78
CA LEU A 118 7.24 -0.93 9.77
C LEU A 118 8.08 0.17 9.13
N LEU A 119 7.49 1.33 8.84
CA LEU A 119 8.20 2.49 8.32
C LEU A 119 9.23 3.02 9.34
N ALA A 120 8.85 3.15 10.60
CA ALA A 120 9.77 3.52 11.67
C ALA A 120 10.89 2.48 11.86
N GLY A 121 10.53 1.19 11.86
CA GLY A 121 11.49 0.09 11.97
C GLY A 121 12.49 0.04 10.81
N ALA A 122 12.03 0.29 9.58
CA ALA A 122 12.86 0.30 8.38
C ALA A 122 13.95 1.38 8.39
N GLN A 123 13.76 2.49 9.12
CA GLN A 123 14.78 3.52 9.28
C GLN A 123 16.01 3.05 10.07
N THR A 124 15.84 2.03 10.91
CA THR A 124 16.89 1.53 11.81
C THR A 124 17.29 0.07 11.51
N HIS A 125 16.49 -0.64 10.71
CA HIS A 125 16.71 -2.05 10.34
C HIS A 125 16.76 -2.21 8.81
N PRO A 126 17.96 -2.21 8.21
CA PRO A 126 18.13 -2.24 6.75
C PRO A 126 17.47 -3.42 6.04
N ARG A 127 17.22 -4.54 6.74
CA ARG A 127 16.54 -5.72 6.18
C ARG A 127 15.04 -5.53 5.99
N LEU A 128 14.41 -4.66 6.77
CA LEU A 128 12.98 -4.39 6.65
C LEU A 128 12.65 -3.41 5.52
N ALA A 129 13.57 -2.48 5.23
CA ALA A 129 13.33 -1.42 4.24
C ALA A 129 12.96 -1.95 2.84
N PRO A 130 13.66 -2.94 2.24
CA PRO A 130 13.28 -3.48 0.93
C PRO A 130 11.89 -4.13 0.90
N ALA A 131 11.47 -4.73 2.02
CA ALA A 131 10.18 -5.39 2.11
C ALA A 131 9.04 -4.39 2.27
N THR A 132 9.24 -3.37 3.12
CA THR A 132 8.30 -2.25 3.26
C THR A 132 8.15 -1.50 1.94
N ALA A 133 9.27 -1.19 1.26
CA ALA A 133 9.26 -0.55 -0.06
C ALA A 133 8.49 -1.39 -1.08
N ALA A 134 8.77 -2.70 -1.18
CA ALA A 134 8.06 -3.58 -2.10
C ALA A 134 6.54 -3.63 -1.85
N GLY A 135 6.10 -3.55 -0.59
CA GLY A 135 4.68 -3.47 -0.26
C GLY A 135 4.04 -2.16 -0.69
N LEU A 136 4.74 -1.04 -0.51
CA LEU A 136 4.29 0.28 -0.98
C LEU A 136 4.25 0.36 -2.51
N ASP A 137 5.25 -0.21 -3.19
CA ASP A 137 5.34 -0.20 -4.65
C ASP A 137 4.13 -0.88 -5.32
N LEU A 138 3.55 -1.91 -4.67
CA LEU A 138 2.32 -2.55 -5.16
C LEU A 138 1.13 -1.57 -5.18
N TRP A 139 1.01 -0.72 -4.16
CA TRP A 139 -0.02 0.31 -4.12
C TRP A 139 0.27 1.47 -5.07
N ILE A 140 1.53 1.94 -5.08
CA ILE A 140 1.98 3.03 -5.96
C ILE A 140 1.73 2.66 -7.43
N ALA A 141 1.98 1.42 -7.83
CA ALA A 141 1.74 0.97 -9.20
C ALA A 141 0.26 0.99 -9.61
N GLU A 142 -0.68 0.71 -8.70
CA GLU A 142 -2.11 0.82 -9.00
C GLU A 142 -2.55 2.28 -9.05
N ILE A 143 -2.08 3.13 -8.12
CA ILE A 143 -2.34 4.57 -8.11
C ILE A 143 -1.81 5.23 -9.39
N GLU A 144 -0.60 4.87 -9.82
CA GLU A 144 -0.01 5.36 -11.08
C GLU A 144 -0.89 5.02 -12.28
N GLN A 145 -1.42 3.79 -12.37
CA GLN A 145 -2.34 3.41 -13.45
C GLN A 145 -3.62 4.26 -13.44
N VAL A 146 -4.17 4.58 -12.26
CA VAL A 146 -5.31 5.49 -12.15
C VAL A 146 -4.93 6.89 -12.63
N LEU A 147 -3.81 7.43 -12.15
CA LEU A 147 -3.36 8.79 -12.51
C LEU A 147 -3.07 8.92 -14.01
N VAL A 148 -2.41 7.93 -14.62
CA VAL A 148 -2.18 7.89 -16.07
C VAL A 148 -3.51 7.96 -16.83
N ARG A 149 -4.51 7.19 -16.40
CA ARG A 149 -5.83 7.14 -17.04
C ARG A 149 -6.62 8.43 -16.85
N VAL A 150 -6.70 8.93 -15.62
CA VAL A 150 -7.51 10.11 -15.26
C VAL A 150 -6.93 11.39 -15.84
N LEU A 151 -5.60 11.50 -15.86
CA LEU A 151 -4.94 12.68 -16.44
C LEU A 151 -4.92 12.63 -17.97
N ALA A 152 -5.08 11.46 -18.59
CA ALA A 152 -5.11 11.33 -20.04
C ALA A 152 -6.23 12.21 -20.65
N GLY A 153 -5.86 13.09 -21.58
CA GLY A 153 -6.80 14.02 -22.23
C GLY A 153 -7.06 15.31 -21.45
N THR A 154 -6.48 15.46 -20.26
CA THR A 154 -6.45 16.75 -19.55
C THR A 154 -5.24 17.58 -19.99
N PRO A 155 -5.31 18.92 -19.89
CA PRO A 155 -4.15 19.78 -20.06
C PRO A 155 -2.98 19.47 -19.13
N LEU A 156 -3.23 18.83 -17.99
CA LEU A 156 -2.21 18.56 -16.98
C LEU A 156 -1.25 17.45 -17.36
N ALA A 157 -1.67 16.52 -18.22
CA ALA A 157 -0.84 15.39 -18.63
C ALA A 157 0.55 15.80 -19.17
N GLU A 158 0.66 16.98 -19.79
CA GLU A 158 1.94 17.51 -20.30
C GLU A 158 2.86 18.09 -19.22
N PHE A 159 2.34 18.37 -18.02
CA PHE A 159 3.04 19.07 -16.94
C PHE A 159 3.28 18.21 -15.70
N THR A 160 2.66 17.04 -15.65
CA THR A 160 2.72 16.13 -14.50
C THR A 160 3.49 14.88 -14.83
N ASP A 161 4.22 14.35 -13.85
CA ASP A 161 4.78 13.00 -13.86
C ASP A 161 3.84 12.08 -13.05
N PRO A 162 3.03 11.22 -13.70
CA PRO A 162 2.10 10.33 -12.99
C PRO A 162 2.81 9.40 -11.99
N ALA A 163 4.03 8.96 -12.30
CA ALA A 163 4.80 8.06 -11.42
C ALA A 163 5.29 8.80 -10.18
N GLY A 164 5.76 10.04 -10.33
CA GLY A 164 6.09 10.95 -9.23
C GLY A 164 4.86 11.32 -8.39
N LEU A 165 3.74 11.62 -9.04
CA LEU A 165 2.48 11.93 -8.35
C LEU A 165 1.94 10.73 -7.56
N ALA A 166 2.03 9.52 -8.09
CA ALA A 166 1.61 8.32 -7.35
C ALA A 166 2.40 8.14 -6.05
N ARG A 167 3.72 8.40 -6.07
CA ARG A 167 4.56 8.42 -4.87
C ARG A 167 4.19 9.55 -3.92
N ALA A 168 3.91 10.74 -4.45
CA ALA A 168 3.48 11.87 -3.64
C ALA A 168 2.14 11.58 -2.94
N VAL A 169 1.17 11.01 -3.66
CA VAL A 169 -0.13 10.58 -3.10
C VAL A 169 0.08 9.54 -2.00
N ALA A 170 0.89 8.51 -2.26
CA ALA A 170 1.20 7.49 -1.24
C ALA A 170 1.88 8.09 0.00
N ALA A 171 2.85 9.00 -0.19
CA ALA A 171 3.54 9.68 0.90
C ALA A 171 2.63 10.61 1.70
N SER A 172 1.77 11.38 1.02
CA SER A 172 0.77 12.23 1.68
C SER A 172 -0.21 11.41 2.49
N PHE A 173 -0.67 10.28 1.96
CA PHE A 173 -1.53 9.35 2.67
C PHE A 173 -0.83 8.83 3.93
N ILE A 174 0.36 8.24 3.81
CA ILE A 174 1.17 7.79 4.96
C ILE A 174 1.41 8.91 5.99
N GLY A 175 1.66 10.13 5.54
CA GLY A 175 1.84 11.28 6.42
C GLY A 175 0.57 11.62 7.20
N LEU A 176 -0.59 11.62 6.53
CA LEU A 176 -1.90 11.84 7.15
C LEU A 176 -2.24 10.74 8.15
N GLU A 177 -1.94 9.47 7.82
CA GLU A 177 -2.10 8.34 8.74
C GLU A 177 -1.39 8.56 10.07
N LEU A 178 -0.11 8.96 9.98
CA LEU A 178 0.72 9.19 11.16
C LEU A 178 0.27 10.45 11.91
N TYR A 179 -0.20 11.47 11.20
CA TYR A 179 -0.66 12.72 11.80
C TYR A 179 -2.00 12.56 12.52
N GLU A 180 -2.95 11.80 11.97
CA GLU A 180 -4.27 11.55 12.59
C GLU A 180 -4.15 10.93 13.98
N GLY A 181 -3.20 10.01 14.17
CA GLY A 181 -2.95 9.41 15.48
C GLY A 181 -2.50 10.39 16.57
N VAL A 182 -2.08 11.60 16.18
CA VAL A 182 -1.63 12.68 17.07
C VAL A 182 -2.68 13.80 17.15
N ASP A 183 -3.26 14.18 16.02
CA ASP A 183 -4.24 15.27 15.89
C ASP A 183 -5.33 14.89 14.86
N PRO A 184 -6.38 14.18 15.31
CA PRO A 184 -7.46 13.74 14.42
C PRO A 184 -8.17 14.88 13.70
N ALA A 185 -8.40 16.00 14.40
CA ALA A 185 -9.07 17.16 13.83
C ALA A 185 -8.20 17.85 12.76
N GLY A 186 -6.89 17.93 12.99
CA GLY A 186 -5.93 18.44 12.01
C GLY A 186 -5.85 17.55 10.77
N ALA A 187 -5.85 16.23 10.93
CA ALA A 187 -5.87 15.29 9.82
C ALA A 187 -7.17 15.38 9.00
N GLU A 188 -8.32 15.49 9.65
CA GLU A 188 -9.62 15.69 8.98
C GLU A 188 -9.62 17.01 8.16
N ALA A 189 -9.12 18.10 8.74
CA ALA A 189 -8.99 19.38 8.05
C ALA A 189 -8.04 19.28 6.83
N ALA A 190 -6.93 18.56 6.96
CA ALA A 190 -5.99 18.36 5.86
C ALA A 190 -6.59 17.52 4.72
N LEU A 191 -7.34 16.46 5.04
CA LEU A 191 -8.09 15.68 4.07
C LEU A 191 -9.15 16.52 3.35
N ALA A 192 -9.92 17.33 4.09
CA ALA A 192 -10.90 18.24 3.52
C ALA A 192 -10.26 19.26 2.54
N ALA A 193 -9.05 19.75 2.85
CA ALA A 193 -8.31 20.62 1.93
C ALA A 193 -7.88 19.90 0.65
N LEU A 194 -7.50 18.62 0.71
CA LEU A 194 -7.20 17.82 -0.48
C LEU A 194 -8.45 17.59 -1.35
N GLU A 195 -9.62 17.40 -0.74
CA GLU A 195 -10.89 17.29 -1.47
C GLU A 195 -11.23 18.56 -2.23
N GLN A 196 -10.98 19.74 -1.64
CA GLN A 196 -11.18 21.02 -2.33
C GLN A 196 -10.34 21.12 -3.61
N LEU A 197 -9.11 20.56 -3.61
CA LEU A 197 -8.29 20.49 -4.82
C LEU A 197 -8.89 19.54 -5.87
N GLY A 198 -9.44 18.40 -5.44
CA GLY A 198 -10.18 17.49 -6.32
C GLY A 198 -11.38 18.15 -7.00
N VAL A 199 -12.17 18.90 -6.22
CA VAL A 199 -13.32 19.68 -6.73
C VAL A 199 -12.87 20.76 -7.72
N LEU A 200 -11.81 21.50 -7.40
CA LEU A 200 -11.25 22.50 -8.31
C LEU A 200 -10.82 21.88 -9.63
N MET A 201 -10.20 20.70 -9.58
CA MET A 201 -9.78 19.97 -10.78
C MET A 201 -10.95 19.50 -11.63
N ALA A 202 -11.99 18.94 -11.01
CA ALA A 202 -13.22 18.57 -11.71
C ALA A 202 -13.87 19.78 -12.41
N ALA A 203 -13.91 20.93 -11.74
CA ALA A 203 -14.43 22.17 -12.33
C ALA A 203 -13.64 22.62 -13.57
N VAL A 204 -12.31 22.44 -13.58
CA VAL A 204 -11.46 22.73 -14.76
C VAL A 204 -11.75 21.79 -15.92
N GLU A 205 -12.05 20.52 -15.64
CA GLU A 205 -12.43 19.53 -16.65
C GLU A 205 -13.77 19.83 -17.30
N GLU A 206 -14.74 20.36 -16.56
CA GLU A 206 -16.06 20.77 -17.07
C GLU A 206 -16.03 22.04 -17.95
N LEU A 207 -14.91 22.79 -17.95
CA LEU A 207 -14.77 23.97 -18.79
C LEU A 207 -14.89 23.64 -20.28
N ASN A 208 -15.53 24.55 -21.02
CA ASN A 208 -15.59 24.48 -22.47
C ASN A 208 -14.17 24.50 -23.10
N PRO A 209 -14.01 24.04 -24.37
CA PRO A 209 -12.70 23.90 -24.99
C PRO A 209 -11.86 25.18 -25.07
N VAL A 210 -12.51 26.35 -25.15
CA VAL A 210 -11.82 27.66 -25.24
C VAL A 210 -11.26 28.05 -23.88
N ALA A 211 -12.07 27.96 -22.83
CA ALA A 211 -11.64 28.23 -21.45
C ALA A 211 -10.52 27.25 -21.03
N ARG A 212 -10.64 25.97 -21.40
CA ARG A 212 -9.61 24.97 -21.13
C ARG A 212 -8.26 25.32 -21.80
N LYS A 213 -8.28 25.74 -23.07
CA LYS A 213 -7.07 26.20 -23.78
C LYS A 213 -6.43 27.43 -23.12
N ALA A 214 -7.23 28.37 -22.61
CA ALA A 214 -6.71 29.54 -21.89
C ALA A 214 -5.98 29.16 -20.60
N VAL A 215 -6.50 28.17 -19.85
CA VAL A 215 -5.83 27.60 -18.68
C VAL A 215 -4.52 26.93 -19.08
N THR A 216 -4.53 26.06 -20.12
CA THR A 216 -3.31 25.41 -20.63
C THR A 216 -2.25 26.43 -21.05
N TYR A 217 -2.64 27.46 -21.80
CA TYR A 217 -1.75 28.52 -22.26
C TYR A 217 -1.10 29.25 -21.09
N THR A 218 -1.89 29.58 -20.06
CA THR A 218 -1.41 30.27 -18.87
C THR A 218 -0.41 29.41 -18.10
N LEU A 219 -0.71 28.12 -17.92
CA LEU A 219 0.18 27.16 -17.27
C LEU A 219 1.51 27.02 -18.03
N ARG A 220 1.48 26.90 -19.36
CA ARG A 220 2.69 26.88 -20.21
C ARG A 220 3.54 28.13 -20.01
N ARG A 221 2.90 29.30 -19.97
CA ARG A 221 3.58 30.60 -19.80
C ARG A 221 4.25 30.72 -18.42
N GLN A 222 3.67 30.12 -17.39
CA GLN A 222 4.23 30.15 -16.03
C GLN A 222 5.29 29.06 -15.82
N GLY A 223 5.05 27.82 -16.23
CA GLY A 223 6.01 26.71 -16.10
C GLY A 223 7.27 26.89 -16.94
N GLY A 224 7.18 27.59 -18.07
CA GLY A 224 8.35 28.00 -18.87
C GLY A 224 9.24 29.07 -18.23
N ARG A 225 8.82 29.71 -17.12
CA ARG A 225 9.65 30.68 -16.36
C ARG A 225 10.42 30.02 -15.21
N THR A 226 10.21 28.73 -14.96
CA THR A 226 10.79 27.99 -13.83
C THR A 226 11.80 26.92 -14.26
N ARG A 227 12.18 26.89 -15.54
CA ARG A 227 13.31 26.12 -16.06
C ARG A 227 14.51 27.01 -16.35
#